data_AF-A0A7S4QXC5-F1
#
_entry.id   AF-A0A7S4QXC5-F1
#
_cell.length_a   1.000
_cell.length_b   1.000
_cell.length_c   1.000
_cell.angle_alpha   90.00
_cell.angle_beta   90.00
_cell.angle_gamma   90.00
#
_symmetry.space_group_name_H-M   'P 1'
#
loop_
_entity.id
_entity.type
_entity.pdbx_description
1 polymer ?
#
loop_
_entity_poly.entity_id
_entity_poly.type
_entity_poly.pdbx_seq_one_letter_code
_entity_poly.pdbx_strand_id
1 'polypeptide(L)'
;MEALRKEREAREQLLNKHISTCKRKVGILDREVENINRGFEELKNKKAKIAAEHGDQNVNEDDIIVINVGGKVITASRGTLTYQKGTMLEALFSGRWDKEIQCDGLGHIFLDVNLECFQVIINYLSMLKYSSEDNISGCLDVEKELQPMLDSTMTYFGIKDTTTSKNDNQSLSTGQSDQQTQAELPDKATWETMTFDEFPTTPMDIQESLRKEQTSMKNAKEELQTAKENLEKEHSFIQHVSAQSLDDIVSFNVRGTMM
;
A
#
# COMPACT_ATOMS: atom_id res chain seq x y z
N MET A 1 -22.57 57.64 14.35
CA MET A 1 -21.43 57.22 15.19
C MET A 1 -21.72 55.93 15.96
N GLU A 2 -22.84 55.82 16.68
CA GLU A 2 -23.11 54.63 17.53
C GLU A 2 -23.49 53.35 16.77
N ALA A 3 -24.18 53.46 15.62
CA ALA A 3 -24.48 52.33 14.74
C ALA A 3 -23.20 51.70 14.15
N LEU A 4 -22.29 52.53 13.65
CA LEU A 4 -20.98 52.08 13.13
C LEU A 4 -20.12 51.40 14.20
N ARG A 5 -20.21 51.85 15.45
CA ARG A 5 -19.50 51.21 16.57
C ARG A 5 -20.04 49.81 16.85
N LYS A 6 -21.37 49.64 16.92
CA LYS A 6 -22.02 48.34 17.12
C LYS A 6 -21.74 47.37 15.98
N GLU A 7 -21.72 47.86 14.74
CA GLU A 7 -21.40 47.05 13.56
C GLU A 7 -19.95 46.56 13.59
N ARG A 8 -18.99 47.42 13.95
CA ARG A 8 -17.59 47.04 14.11
C ARG A 8 -17.39 46.00 15.22
N GLU A 9 -18.04 46.19 16.36
CA GLU A 9 -18.00 45.24 17.48
C GLU A 9 -18.58 43.86 17.09
N ALA A 10 -19.71 43.83 16.36
CA ALA A 10 -20.31 42.59 15.87
C ALA A 10 -19.39 41.84 14.90
N ARG A 11 -18.70 42.57 14.01
CA ARG A 11 -17.74 41.99 13.06
C ARG A 11 -16.52 41.41 13.77
N GLU A 12 -15.99 42.10 14.77
CA GLU A 12 -14.86 41.62 15.58
C GLU A 12 -15.23 40.37 16.39
N GLN A 13 -16.43 40.33 16.97
CA GLN A 13 -16.95 39.15 17.65
C GLN A 13 -17.09 37.95 16.71
N LEU A 14 -17.60 38.16 15.50
CA LEU A 14 -17.74 37.10 14.49
C LEU A 14 -16.38 36.55 14.04
N LEU A 15 -15.39 37.43 13.85
CA LEU A 15 -14.02 37.06 13.47
C LEU A 15 -13.35 36.23 14.58
N ASN A 16 -13.43 36.68 15.83
CA ASN A 16 -12.86 35.96 16.97
C ASN A 16 -13.51 34.58 17.16
N LYS A 17 -14.82 34.46 16.89
CA LYS A 17 -15.53 33.18 16.86
C LYS A 17 -15.01 32.25 15.75
N HIS A 18 -14.74 32.78 14.56
CA HIS A 18 -14.16 31.99 13.47
C HIS A 18 -12.72 31.54 13.77
N ILE A 19 -11.87 32.45 14.26
CA ILE A 19 -10.48 32.15 14.62
C ILE A 19 -10.43 31.06 15.69
N SER A 20 -11.23 31.17 16.75
CA SER A 20 -11.31 30.14 17.80
C SER A 20 -11.80 28.80 17.26
N THR A 21 -12.75 28.81 16.33
CA THR A 21 -13.22 27.59 15.65
C THR A 21 -12.13 26.94 14.80
N CYS A 22 -11.39 27.73 14.01
CA CYS A 22 -10.28 27.23 13.20
C CYS A 22 -9.15 26.68 14.06
N LYS A 23 -8.75 27.40 15.11
CA LYS A 23 -7.74 26.92 16.07
C LYS A 23 -8.11 25.57 16.68
N ARG A 24 -9.39 25.39 17.06
CA ARG A 24 -9.89 24.11 17.57
C ARG A 24 -9.79 23.00 16.53
N LYS A 25 -10.13 23.27 15.26
CA LYS A 25 -10.05 22.29 14.18
C LYS A 25 -8.60 21.89 13.91
N VAL A 26 -7.69 22.85 13.76
CA VAL A 26 -6.25 22.58 13.55
C VAL A 26 -5.69 21.71 14.68
N GLY A 27 -5.96 22.06 15.94
CA GLY A 27 -5.49 21.26 17.07
C GLY A 27 -6.14 19.86 17.21
N ILE A 28 -7.21 19.55 16.46
CA ILE A 28 -7.72 18.19 16.31
C ILE A 28 -6.93 17.45 15.22
N LEU A 29 -6.63 18.12 14.10
CA LEU A 29 -5.84 17.55 13.00
C LEU A 29 -4.43 17.21 13.47
N ASP A 30 -3.77 18.12 14.20
CA ASP A 30 -2.42 17.89 14.74
C ASP A 30 -2.36 16.60 15.57
N ARG A 31 -3.35 16.39 16.44
CA ARG A 31 -3.45 15.17 17.25
C ARG A 31 -3.67 13.92 16.41
N GLU A 32 -4.46 14.01 15.34
CA GLU A 32 -4.70 12.86 14.48
C GLU A 32 -3.45 12.50 13.67
N VAL A 33 -2.72 13.51 13.18
CA VAL A 33 -1.40 13.31 12.53
C VAL A 33 -0.42 12.64 13.50
N GLU A 34 -0.34 13.10 14.75
CA GLU A 34 0.48 12.45 15.79
C GLU A 34 0.06 11.00 16.05
N ASN A 35 -1.24 10.71 16.07
CA ASN A 35 -1.76 9.35 16.25
C ASN A 35 -1.40 8.44 15.09
N ILE A 36 -1.54 8.92 13.84
CA ILE A 36 -1.20 8.18 12.63
C ILE A 36 0.30 7.89 12.61
N ASN A 37 1.14 8.90 12.84
CA ASN A 37 2.60 8.74 12.88
C ASN A 37 3.03 7.74 13.96
N ARG A 38 2.46 7.84 15.16
CA ARG A 38 2.70 6.87 16.24
C ARG A 38 2.31 5.46 15.81
N GLY A 39 1.18 5.30 15.14
CA GLY A 39 0.73 4.01 14.62
C GLY A 39 1.66 3.41 13.57
N PHE A 40 2.20 4.23 12.67
CA PHE A 40 3.21 3.79 11.69
C PHE A 40 4.51 3.35 12.37
N GLU A 41 4.98 4.11 13.36
CA GLU A 41 6.17 3.73 14.14
C GLU A 41 5.96 2.45 14.94
N GLU A 42 4.80 2.27 15.56
CA GLU A 42 4.42 1.00 16.22
C GLU A 42 4.45 -0.17 15.24
N LEU A 43 3.90 0.00 14.03
CA LEU A 43 3.88 -1.06 13.02
C LEU A 43 5.28 -1.37 12.50
N LYS A 44 6.10 -0.35 12.26
CA LYS A 44 7.51 -0.49 11.88
C LYS A 44 8.30 -1.23 12.96
N ASN A 45 8.12 -0.87 14.22
CA ASN A 45 8.78 -1.54 15.35
C ASN A 45 8.32 -2.99 15.50
N LYS A 46 7.03 -3.29 15.30
CA LYS A 46 6.52 -4.67 15.28
C LYS A 46 7.17 -5.49 14.17
N LYS A 47 7.21 -4.96 12.94
CA LYS A 47 7.87 -5.63 11.81
C LYS A 47 9.36 -5.87 12.06
N ALA A 48 10.07 -4.88 12.63
CA ALA A 48 11.48 -5.01 12.98
C ALA A 48 11.72 -6.03 14.10
N LYS A 49 10.84 -6.08 15.12
CA LYS A 49 10.90 -7.08 16.18
C LYS A 49 10.73 -8.49 15.64
N ILE A 50 9.73 -8.71 14.78
CA ILE A 50 9.52 -10.00 14.10
C ILE A 50 10.76 -10.39 13.30
N ALA A 51 11.32 -9.46 12.51
CA ALA A 51 12.54 -9.73 11.75
C ALA A 51 13.75 -10.05 12.65
N ALA A 52 13.86 -9.43 13.83
CA ALA A 52 14.93 -9.74 14.77
C ALA A 52 14.76 -11.12 15.43
N GLU A 53 13.53 -11.53 15.72
CA GLU A 53 13.20 -12.81 16.36
C GLU A 53 13.26 -13.97 15.35
N HIS A 54 12.63 -13.81 14.19
CA HIS A 54 12.36 -14.89 13.22
C HIS A 54 13.05 -14.71 11.86
N GLY A 55 13.65 -13.55 11.60
CA GLY A 55 14.25 -13.23 10.31
C GLY A 55 15.75 -13.48 10.24
N ASP A 56 16.29 -13.33 9.03
CA ASP A 56 17.71 -13.18 8.75
C ASP A 56 18.06 -11.69 8.62
N GLN A 57 19.19 -11.27 9.21
CA GLN A 57 19.65 -9.88 9.24
C GLN A 57 20.44 -9.49 7.98
N ASN A 58 20.89 -10.47 7.18
CA ASN A 58 21.72 -10.25 5.99
C ASN A 58 20.95 -10.32 4.67
N VAL A 59 19.67 -9.99 4.70
CA VAL A 59 18.78 -10.14 3.54
C VAL A 59 18.94 -8.97 2.55
N ASN A 60 19.12 -9.29 1.27
CA ASN A 60 19.19 -8.33 0.17
C ASN A 60 18.15 -8.67 -0.93
N GLU A 61 17.67 -7.66 -1.64
CA GLU A 61 16.76 -7.83 -2.79
C GLU A 61 17.42 -8.61 -3.94
N ASP A 62 18.75 -8.57 -4.06
CA ASP A 62 19.50 -9.33 -5.05
C ASP A 62 19.74 -10.79 -4.66
N ASP A 63 19.30 -11.21 -3.47
CA ASP A 63 19.45 -12.60 -3.02
C ASP A 63 18.70 -13.55 -3.96
N ILE A 64 19.37 -14.63 -4.35
CA ILE A 64 18.74 -15.72 -5.10
C ILE A 64 18.14 -16.70 -4.12
N ILE A 65 16.82 -16.81 -4.15
CA ILE A 65 16.07 -17.73 -3.30
C ILE A 65 15.79 -19.00 -4.10
N VAL A 66 16.10 -20.15 -3.49
CA VAL A 66 15.79 -21.48 -4.03
C VAL A 66 14.53 -21.99 -3.34
N ILE A 67 13.51 -22.31 -4.13
CA ILE A 67 12.18 -22.71 -3.65
C ILE A 67 11.84 -24.07 -4.25
N ASN A 68 11.42 -25.00 -3.40
CA ASN A 68 10.86 -26.28 -3.80
C ASN A 68 9.33 -26.16 -3.87
N VAL A 69 8.78 -26.15 -5.08
CA VAL A 69 7.35 -26.02 -5.35
C VAL A 69 6.78 -27.37 -5.80
N GLY A 70 5.99 -28.00 -4.93
CA GLY A 70 5.35 -29.29 -5.24
C GLY A 70 6.36 -30.39 -5.65
N GLY A 71 7.58 -30.35 -5.12
CA GLY A 71 8.66 -31.31 -5.42
C GLY A 71 9.60 -30.90 -6.55
N LYS A 72 9.40 -29.74 -7.19
CA LYS A 72 10.30 -29.20 -8.23
C LYS A 72 10.98 -27.93 -7.74
N VAL A 73 12.30 -27.86 -7.94
CA VAL A 73 13.10 -26.72 -7.51
C VAL A 73 13.08 -25.63 -8.58
N ILE A 74 12.80 -24.41 -8.14
CA ILE A 74 12.87 -23.18 -8.93
C ILE A 74 13.75 -22.15 -8.21
N THR A 75 14.23 -21.16 -8.95
CA THR A 75 15.05 -20.09 -8.41
C THR A 75 14.53 -18.74 -8.88
N ALA A 76 14.49 -17.76 -7.98
CA ALA A 76 14.07 -16.41 -8.27
C ALA A 76 14.79 -15.41 -7.37
N SER A 77 14.93 -14.16 -7.83
CA SER A 77 15.46 -13.09 -6.98
C SER A 77 14.45 -12.70 -5.92
N ARG A 78 14.91 -12.41 -4.71
CA ARG A 78 14.07 -11.89 -3.62
C ARG A 78 13.34 -10.62 -4.03
N GLY A 79 14.00 -9.74 -4.77
CA GLY A 79 13.41 -8.50 -5.28
C GLY A 79 12.26 -8.73 -6.26
N THR A 80 12.24 -9.85 -7.00
CA THR A 80 11.07 -10.22 -7.82
C THR A 80 9.92 -10.70 -6.94
N LEU A 81 10.20 -11.59 -5.98
CA LEU A 81 9.18 -12.19 -5.11
C LEU A 81 8.56 -11.17 -4.13
N THR A 82 9.31 -10.12 -3.80
CA THR A 82 8.91 -9.04 -2.91
C THR A 82 8.54 -7.75 -3.65
N TYR A 83 8.38 -7.81 -4.99
CA TYR A 83 8.07 -6.64 -5.81
C TYR A 83 6.74 -6.00 -5.40
N GLN A 84 5.67 -6.81 -5.31
CA GLN A 84 4.35 -6.33 -4.93
C GLN A 84 4.21 -6.31 -3.40
N LYS A 85 4.27 -5.11 -2.81
CA LYS A 85 4.18 -4.90 -1.35
C LYS A 85 2.77 -5.16 -0.83
N GLY A 86 2.68 -5.63 0.42
CA GLY A 86 1.42 -5.92 1.11
C GLY A 86 0.79 -7.27 0.73
N THR A 87 1.48 -8.07 -0.08
CA THR A 87 1.03 -9.42 -0.46
C THR A 87 1.58 -10.47 0.51
N MET A 88 0.94 -11.64 0.57
CA MET A 88 1.49 -12.76 1.36
C MET A 88 2.78 -13.31 0.75
N LEU A 89 2.95 -13.17 -0.57
CA LEU A 89 4.20 -13.51 -1.24
C LEU A 89 5.35 -12.61 -0.79
N GLU A 90 5.13 -11.29 -0.69
CA GLU A 90 6.13 -10.38 -0.12
C GLU A 90 6.45 -10.78 1.32
N ALA A 91 5.45 -11.07 2.14
CA ALA A 91 5.67 -11.46 3.52
C ALA A 91 6.55 -12.71 3.66
N LEU A 92 6.29 -13.76 2.87
CA LEU A 92 7.10 -14.97 2.82
C LEU A 92 8.57 -14.68 2.48
N PHE A 93 8.81 -13.88 1.44
CA PHE A 93 10.17 -13.64 0.95
C PHE A 93 10.78 -12.34 1.46
N SER A 94 10.17 -11.69 2.45
CA SER A 94 10.62 -10.40 2.99
C SER A 94 11.90 -10.49 3.84
N GLY A 95 12.34 -11.70 4.21
CA GLY A 95 13.42 -11.87 5.18
C GLY A 95 12.95 -11.89 6.63
N ARG A 96 11.71 -11.47 6.91
CA ARG A 96 11.18 -11.31 8.27
C ARG A 96 10.88 -12.65 8.96
N TRP A 97 10.61 -13.69 8.17
CA TRP A 97 10.14 -14.99 8.65
C TRP A 97 11.05 -16.15 8.22
N ASP A 98 12.24 -15.87 7.69
CA ASP A 98 13.11 -16.86 7.06
C ASP A 98 13.46 -18.07 7.96
N LYS A 99 13.43 -17.93 9.30
CA LYS A 99 13.66 -19.04 10.25
C LYS A 99 12.41 -19.88 10.57
N GLU A 100 11.22 -19.32 10.36
CA GLU A 100 9.94 -20.01 10.64
C GLU A 100 9.40 -20.72 9.39
N ILE A 101 9.82 -20.29 8.20
CA ILE A 101 9.35 -20.87 6.95
C ILE A 101 9.88 -22.29 6.77
N GLN A 102 8.99 -23.18 6.37
CA GLN A 102 9.32 -24.58 6.12
C GLN A 102 10.32 -24.72 4.97
N CYS A 103 11.37 -25.51 5.22
CA CYS A 103 12.35 -25.89 4.21
C CYS A 103 12.33 -27.41 3.98
N ASP A 104 12.66 -27.84 2.76
CA ASP A 104 12.89 -29.24 2.44
C ASP A 104 14.19 -29.76 3.09
N GLY A 105 14.47 -31.06 2.95
CA GLY A 105 15.69 -31.67 3.50
C GLY A 105 17.01 -31.14 2.92
N LEU A 106 16.96 -30.30 1.87
CA LEU A 106 18.11 -29.63 1.27
C LEU A 106 18.22 -28.16 1.71
N GLY A 107 17.28 -27.66 2.51
CA GLY A 107 17.24 -26.28 2.98
C GLY A 107 16.59 -25.30 2.00
N HIS A 108 15.84 -25.77 1.00
CA HIS A 108 15.07 -24.91 0.10
C HIS A 108 13.68 -24.65 0.69
N ILE A 109 13.16 -23.44 0.54
CA ILE A 109 11.79 -23.11 1.00
C ILE A 109 10.79 -24.02 0.31
N PHE A 110 9.97 -24.75 1.05
CA PHE A 110 8.98 -25.68 0.51
C PHE A 110 7.61 -25.01 0.40
N LEU A 111 6.98 -25.10 -0.77
CA LEU A 111 5.62 -24.65 -1.03
C LEU A 111 4.79 -25.78 -1.66
N ASP A 112 3.70 -26.15 -1.00
CA ASP A 112 2.72 -27.10 -1.53
C ASP A 112 1.73 -26.42 -2.49
N VAL A 113 2.26 -25.94 -3.62
CA VAL A 113 1.47 -25.33 -4.69
C VAL A 113 1.83 -25.93 -6.05
N ASN A 114 0.94 -25.74 -7.03
CA ASN A 114 1.18 -26.20 -8.38
C ASN A 114 2.33 -25.40 -9.04
N LEU A 115 3.32 -26.12 -9.58
CA LEU A 115 4.49 -25.51 -10.21
C LEU A 115 4.11 -24.56 -11.35
N GLU A 116 3.23 -24.99 -12.27
CA GLU A 116 2.93 -24.23 -13.48
C GLU A 116 2.25 -22.91 -13.13
N CYS A 117 1.33 -22.93 -12.15
CA CYS A 117 0.69 -21.73 -11.62
C CYS A 117 1.70 -20.79 -10.94
N PHE A 118 2.62 -21.34 -10.12
CA PHE A 118 3.60 -20.52 -9.42
C PHE A 118 4.65 -19.91 -10.38
N GLN A 119 5.03 -20.64 -11.42
CA GLN A 119 5.94 -20.12 -12.46
C GLN A 119 5.32 -18.94 -13.21
N VAL A 120 4.03 -19.01 -13.51
CA VAL A 120 3.27 -17.93 -14.15
C VAL A 120 3.23 -16.69 -13.24
N ILE A 121 3.06 -16.89 -11.93
CA ILE A 121 3.13 -15.81 -10.93
C ILE A 121 4.51 -15.13 -10.92
N ILE A 122 5.60 -15.90 -10.91
CA ILE A 122 6.96 -15.32 -10.94
C ILE A 122 7.20 -14.55 -12.24
N ASN A 123 6.77 -15.09 -13.38
CA ASN A 123 6.91 -14.43 -14.67
C ASN A 123 6.13 -13.11 -14.69
N TYR A 124 4.89 -13.11 -14.17
CA TYR A 124 4.06 -11.92 -14.01
C TYR A 124 4.76 -10.85 -13.16
N LEU A 125 5.32 -11.22 -12.00
CA LEU A 125 6.05 -10.29 -11.13
C LEU A 125 7.34 -9.77 -11.77
N SER A 126 8.04 -10.62 -12.52
CA SER A 126 9.24 -10.22 -13.26
C SER A 126 8.90 -9.19 -14.33
N MET A 127 7.83 -9.40 -15.08
CA MET A 127 7.36 -8.43 -16.07
C MET A 127 6.93 -7.12 -15.42
N LEU A 128 6.21 -7.16 -14.31
CA LEU A 128 5.86 -5.96 -13.56
C LEU A 128 7.09 -5.18 -13.09
N LYS A 129 8.18 -5.87 -12.71
CA LYS A 129 9.43 -5.26 -12.28
C LYS A 129 10.21 -4.60 -13.43
N TYR A 130 10.16 -5.17 -14.62
CA TYR A 130 10.97 -4.72 -15.77
C TYR A 130 10.18 -3.94 -16.85
N SER A 131 8.85 -3.98 -16.85
CA SER A 131 8.01 -3.28 -17.82
C SER A 131 7.68 -1.87 -17.36
N SER A 132 7.86 -0.88 -18.24
CA SER A 132 7.44 0.50 -18.01
C SER A 132 6.07 0.85 -18.61
N GLU A 133 5.38 -0.09 -19.27
CA GLU A 133 4.14 0.18 -20.02
C GLU A 133 3.01 -0.83 -19.74
N ASP A 134 1.79 -0.28 -19.65
CA ASP A 134 0.50 -0.84 -19.18
C ASP A 134 -0.13 -1.94 -20.05
N ASN A 135 0.62 -2.93 -20.54
CA ASN A 135 0.05 -4.07 -21.29
C ASN A 135 0.53 -5.43 -20.77
N ILE A 136 0.33 -5.66 -19.47
CA ILE A 136 0.65 -6.95 -18.81
C ILE A 136 -0.52 -7.95 -18.94
N SER A 137 -1.69 -7.48 -19.44
CA SER A 137 -2.94 -8.25 -19.50
C SER A 137 -2.90 -9.47 -20.45
N GLY A 138 -1.86 -9.62 -21.27
CA GLY A 138 -1.71 -10.73 -22.22
C GLY A 138 -0.82 -11.89 -21.77
N CYS A 139 -0.20 -11.84 -20.59
CA CYS A 139 0.87 -12.79 -20.22
C CYS A 139 0.47 -13.89 -19.21
N LEU A 140 -0.72 -13.83 -18.61
CA LEU A 140 -1.23 -14.90 -17.74
C LEU A 140 -1.86 -16.05 -18.57
N ASP A 141 -1.27 -16.38 -19.72
CA ASP A 141 -1.78 -17.41 -20.61
C ASP A 141 -1.28 -18.77 -20.15
N VAL A 142 -2.04 -19.35 -19.23
CA VAL A 142 -1.95 -20.76 -18.87
C VAL A 142 -3.04 -21.49 -19.62
N GLU A 143 -2.80 -22.76 -19.95
CA GLU A 143 -3.81 -23.63 -20.53
C GLU A 143 -5.13 -23.46 -19.78
N LYS A 144 -6.25 -23.33 -20.52
CA LYS A 144 -7.55 -22.89 -19.97
C LYS A 144 -8.01 -23.71 -18.76
N GLU A 145 -7.56 -24.95 -18.66
CA GLU A 145 -7.85 -25.88 -17.57
C GLU A 145 -7.18 -25.51 -16.25
N LEU A 146 -6.05 -24.80 -16.28
CA LEU A 146 -5.26 -24.40 -15.10
C LEU A 146 -5.62 -23.00 -14.57
N GLN A 147 -6.37 -22.21 -15.33
CA GLN A 147 -6.85 -20.89 -14.91
C GLN A 147 -7.54 -20.86 -13.52
N PRO A 148 -8.47 -21.78 -13.16
CA PRO A 148 -9.07 -21.75 -11.82
C PRO A 148 -8.05 -22.05 -10.71
N MET A 149 -7.03 -22.85 -10.99
CA MET A 149 -5.96 -23.15 -10.05
C MET A 149 -5.01 -21.94 -9.90
N LEU A 150 -4.71 -21.26 -11.00
CA LEU A 150 -3.95 -20.00 -10.99
C LEU A 150 -4.68 -18.93 -10.18
N ASP A 151 -5.98 -18.74 -10.40
CA ASP A 151 -6.80 -17.78 -9.65
C ASP A 151 -6.81 -18.08 -8.16
N SER A 152 -6.94 -19.35 -7.79
CA SER A 152 -6.86 -19.80 -6.40
C SER A 152 -5.48 -19.52 -5.81
N THR A 153 -4.41 -19.78 -6.57
CA THR A 153 -3.01 -19.54 -6.15
C THR A 153 -2.71 -18.04 -6.00
N MET A 154 -3.18 -17.21 -6.93
CA MET A 154 -3.04 -15.76 -6.86
C MET A 154 -3.82 -15.18 -5.67
N THR A 155 -4.99 -15.72 -5.37
CA THR A 155 -5.78 -15.35 -4.18
C THR A 155 -5.06 -15.77 -2.90
N TYR A 156 -4.51 -16.99 -2.87
CA TYR A 156 -3.75 -17.52 -1.74
C TYR A 156 -2.53 -16.64 -1.40
N PHE A 157 -1.79 -16.17 -2.41
CA PHE A 157 -0.66 -15.26 -2.21
C PHE A 157 -1.04 -13.79 -2.07
N GLY A 158 -2.33 -13.44 -2.21
CA GLY A 158 -2.83 -12.07 -2.12
C GLY A 158 -2.37 -11.17 -3.28
N ILE A 159 -2.11 -11.73 -4.46
CA ILE A 159 -1.65 -11.01 -5.66
C ILE A 159 -2.82 -10.37 -6.42
N LYS A 160 -4.00 -11.00 -6.39
CA LYS A 160 -5.24 -10.44 -6.93
C LYS A 160 -6.07 -9.84 -5.81
N ASP A 161 -6.45 -8.58 -5.97
CA ASP A 161 -7.56 -8.01 -5.20
C ASP A 161 -8.86 -8.61 -5.72
N THR A 162 -9.60 -9.32 -4.86
CA THR A 162 -10.94 -9.86 -5.16
C THR A 162 -12.01 -8.77 -5.36
N THR A 163 -11.60 -7.52 -5.54
CA THR A 163 -12.46 -6.34 -5.77
C THR A 163 -12.53 -5.93 -7.24
N THR A 164 -12.13 -6.79 -8.19
CA THR A 164 -12.50 -6.60 -9.61
C THR A 164 -13.97 -6.97 -9.82
N SER A 165 -14.87 -6.09 -9.39
CA SER A 165 -16.20 -5.99 -9.98
C SER A 165 -16.55 -4.52 -10.23
N LYS A 166 -16.60 -4.20 -11.53
CA LYS A 166 -17.20 -3.02 -12.18
C LYS A 166 -16.43 -1.71 -12.06
N ASN A 167 -15.74 -1.36 -13.14
CA ASN A 167 -16.24 -0.31 -14.04
C ASN A 167 -15.27 -0.11 -15.21
N ASP A 168 -15.53 -0.81 -16.32
CA ASP A 168 -15.05 -0.37 -17.62
C ASP A 168 -16.12 0.50 -18.29
N ASN A 169 -15.78 1.77 -18.38
CA ASN A 169 -15.94 2.66 -19.53
C ASN A 169 -17.35 2.96 -20.07
N GLN A 170 -17.74 4.22 -19.88
CA GLN A 170 -18.01 5.08 -21.03
C GLN A 170 -17.27 6.41 -20.90
N SER A 171 -16.20 6.51 -21.66
CA SER A 171 -15.55 7.74 -22.11
C SER A 171 -16.48 8.57 -22.99
N LEU A 172 -16.44 9.90 -22.89
CA LEU A 172 -16.41 10.76 -24.09
C LEU A 172 -15.77 12.13 -23.76
N SER A 173 -14.91 12.55 -24.67
CA SER A 173 -14.00 13.71 -24.64
C SER A 173 -14.68 15.07 -24.75
N THR A 174 -13.98 16.13 -24.28
CA THR A 174 -13.59 17.39 -24.98
C THR A 174 -13.03 18.32 -23.90
N GLY A 175 -11.86 18.98 -23.95
CA GLY A 175 -11.09 19.58 -25.04
C GLY A 175 -11.19 21.10 -24.91
N GLN A 176 -10.10 21.80 -24.50
CA GLN A 176 -9.71 23.24 -24.68
C GLN A 176 -8.87 23.74 -23.46
N SER A 177 -7.57 24.07 -23.60
CA SER A 177 -6.94 25.36 -23.99
C SER A 177 -7.38 26.55 -23.12
N ASP A 178 -6.60 27.50 -22.62
CA ASP A 178 -5.18 27.89 -22.63
C ASP A 178 -5.05 29.03 -21.59
N GLN A 179 -3.80 29.46 -21.33
CA GLN A 179 -3.36 30.81 -20.93
C GLN A 179 -3.07 31.12 -19.44
N GLN A 180 -1.76 31.32 -19.28
CA GLN A 180 -0.97 31.90 -18.23
C GLN A 180 -1.19 33.43 -18.18
N THR A 181 -1.29 34.05 -17.00
CA THR A 181 -1.15 35.51 -16.85
C THR A 181 -0.39 35.82 -15.57
N GLN A 182 0.75 36.50 -15.74
CA GLN A 182 1.56 37.10 -14.68
C GLN A 182 0.81 38.32 -14.11
N ALA A 183 0.78 38.47 -12.78
CA ALA A 183 0.25 39.65 -12.11
C ALA A 183 1.35 40.38 -11.34
N GLU A 184 1.56 41.66 -11.68
CA GLU A 184 2.43 42.62 -11.01
C GLU A 184 1.90 42.99 -9.60
N LEU A 185 2.83 43.28 -8.68
CA LEU A 185 2.54 43.70 -7.29
C LEU A 185 2.10 45.18 -7.22
N PRO A 186 0.99 45.52 -6.54
CA PRO A 186 0.55 46.90 -6.38
C PRO A 186 1.23 47.64 -5.21
N ASP A 187 1.28 48.97 -5.35
CA ASP A 187 1.95 49.93 -4.47
C ASP A 187 1.25 50.18 -3.12
N LYS A 188 2.00 50.69 -2.15
CA LYS A 188 1.75 50.80 -0.70
C LYS A 188 0.55 51.67 -0.27
N ALA A 189 -0.33 52.11 -1.18
CA ALA A 189 -1.47 53.00 -0.91
C ALA A 189 -2.85 52.34 -1.14
N THR A 190 -2.90 51.10 -1.63
CA THR A 190 -4.17 50.39 -1.93
C THR A 190 -4.77 49.62 -0.76
N TRP A 191 -4.04 49.42 0.36
CA TRP A 191 -4.52 48.61 1.49
C TRP A 191 -5.54 49.31 2.39
N GLU A 192 -5.68 50.64 2.29
CA GLU A 192 -6.57 51.42 3.18
C GLU A 192 -8.03 51.49 2.70
N THR A 193 -8.32 51.08 1.46
CA THR A 193 -9.66 51.21 0.85
C THR A 193 -10.31 49.89 0.45
N MET A 194 -9.67 48.75 0.72
CA MET A 194 -10.19 47.43 0.34
C MET A 194 -11.37 47.02 1.24
N THR A 195 -12.54 46.83 0.64
CA THR A 195 -13.66 46.12 1.25
C THR A 195 -13.29 44.65 1.49
N PHE A 196 -13.98 43.99 2.43
CA PHE A 196 -13.67 42.64 2.93
C PHE A 196 -13.52 41.54 1.84
N ASP A 197 -14.01 41.80 0.63
CA ASP A 197 -13.91 40.92 -0.53
C ASP A 197 -12.53 40.95 -1.23
N GLU A 198 -11.58 41.78 -0.79
CA GLU A 198 -10.23 41.90 -1.38
C GLU A 198 -9.08 41.50 -0.43
N PHE A 199 -9.34 40.63 0.56
CA PHE A 199 -8.26 39.87 1.20
C PHE A 199 -7.78 38.77 0.22
N PRO A 200 -6.49 38.70 -0.17
CA PRO A 200 -5.98 37.61 -0.99
C PRO A 200 -5.82 36.36 -0.13
N THR A 201 -6.94 35.67 0.08
CA THR A 201 -7.15 34.23 0.32
C THR A 201 -8.60 34.12 0.76
N THR A 202 -9.47 33.68 -0.16
CA THR A 202 -10.88 33.53 0.18
C THR A 202 -11.01 32.48 1.30
N PRO A 203 -12.02 32.56 2.18
CA PRO A 203 -12.36 31.46 3.09
C PRO A 203 -12.56 30.11 2.38
N MET A 204 -12.75 30.13 1.05
CA MET A 204 -12.85 28.94 0.19
C MET A 204 -11.51 28.21 0.04
N ASP A 205 -10.39 28.92 -0.13
CA ASP A 205 -9.06 28.32 -0.34
C ASP A 205 -8.52 27.64 0.92
N ILE A 206 -8.75 28.25 2.09
CA ILE A 206 -8.39 27.67 3.39
C ILE A 206 -9.30 26.47 3.70
N GLN A 207 -10.60 26.57 3.39
CA GLN A 207 -11.51 25.45 3.57
C GLN A 207 -11.21 24.30 2.62
N GLU A 208 -10.80 24.57 1.38
CA GLU A 208 -10.39 23.55 0.43
C GLU A 208 -9.08 22.88 0.85
N SER A 209 -8.11 23.66 1.34
CA SER A 209 -6.86 23.12 1.90
C SER A 209 -7.11 22.23 3.11
N LEU A 210 -7.96 22.68 4.04
CA LEU A 210 -8.39 21.86 5.19
C LEU A 210 -9.14 20.59 4.74
N ARG A 211 -9.96 20.66 3.70
CA ARG A 211 -10.64 19.47 3.14
C ARG A 211 -9.63 18.50 2.52
N LYS A 212 -8.66 18.99 1.75
CA LYS A 212 -7.60 18.15 1.16
C LYS A 212 -6.79 17.46 2.24
N GLU A 213 -6.40 18.18 3.28
CA GLU A 213 -5.68 17.62 4.43
C GLU A 213 -6.53 16.60 5.19
N GLN A 214 -7.82 16.88 5.41
CA GLN A 214 -8.76 15.92 6.01
C GLN A 214 -8.91 14.63 5.19
N THR A 215 -9.01 14.74 3.86
CA THR A 215 -9.04 13.57 2.97
C THR A 215 -7.72 12.81 3.03
N SER A 216 -6.59 13.51 3.02
CA SER A 216 -5.27 12.89 3.13
C SER A 216 -5.10 12.13 4.46
N MET A 217 -5.52 12.71 5.58
CA MET A 217 -5.51 12.02 6.89
C MET A 217 -6.45 10.81 6.92
N LYS A 218 -7.63 10.93 6.30
CA LYS A 218 -8.55 9.79 6.19
C LYS A 218 -7.90 8.65 5.41
N ASN A 219 -7.29 8.94 4.27
CA ASN A 219 -6.59 7.95 3.46
C ASN A 219 -5.41 7.33 4.23
N ALA A 220 -4.57 8.14 4.87
CA ALA A 220 -3.45 7.65 5.67
C ALA A 220 -3.89 6.75 6.85
N LYS A 221 -5.04 7.05 7.45
CA LYS A 221 -5.65 6.22 8.50
C LYS A 221 -6.18 4.90 7.95
N GLU A 222 -6.80 4.92 6.78
CA GLU A 222 -7.24 3.70 6.08
C GLU A 222 -6.03 2.84 5.70
N GLU A 223 -4.98 3.43 5.14
CA GLU A 223 -3.71 2.74 4.82
C GLU A 223 -3.07 2.11 6.07
N LEU A 224 -3.01 2.85 7.18
CA LEU A 224 -2.49 2.32 8.45
C LEU A 224 -3.34 1.15 8.96
N GLN A 225 -4.66 1.24 8.84
CA GLN A 225 -5.58 0.18 9.26
C GLN A 225 -5.39 -1.06 8.38
N THR A 226 -5.34 -0.90 7.06
CA THR A 226 -5.05 -1.99 6.12
C THR A 226 -3.69 -2.61 6.38
N ALA A 227 -2.66 -1.82 6.66
CA ALA A 227 -1.32 -2.32 6.98
C ALA A 227 -1.31 -3.15 8.27
N LYS A 228 -2.10 -2.76 9.29
CA LYS A 228 -2.25 -3.52 10.53
C LYS A 228 -2.93 -4.87 10.28
N GLU A 229 -4.05 -4.86 9.55
CA GLU A 229 -4.78 -6.08 9.19
C GLU A 229 -3.92 -7.01 8.34
N ASN A 230 -3.14 -6.47 7.41
CA ASN A 230 -2.21 -7.26 6.62
C ASN A 230 -1.15 -7.92 7.49
N LEU A 231 -0.57 -7.21 8.46
CA LEU A 231 0.41 -7.81 9.37
C LEU A 231 -0.18 -8.96 10.21
N GLU A 232 -1.45 -8.86 10.62
CA GLU A 232 -2.15 -9.94 11.33
C GLU A 232 -2.43 -11.15 10.41
N LYS A 233 -2.83 -10.89 9.16
CA LYS A 233 -2.98 -11.93 8.14
C LYS A 233 -1.65 -12.60 7.82
N GLU A 234 -0.56 -11.84 7.69
CA GLU A 234 0.80 -12.35 7.50
C GLU A 234 1.16 -13.34 8.62
N HIS A 235 0.94 -12.96 9.88
CA HIS A 235 1.27 -13.84 11.00
C HIS A 235 0.45 -15.14 10.98
N SER A 236 -0.86 -15.05 10.72
CA SER A 236 -1.75 -16.21 10.64
C SER A 236 -1.36 -17.13 9.47
N PHE A 237 -0.99 -16.53 8.34
CA PHE A 237 -0.55 -17.23 7.14
C PHE A 237 0.78 -17.96 7.38
N ILE A 238 1.78 -17.29 7.96
CA ILE A 238 3.06 -17.93 8.28
C ILE A 238 2.85 -19.08 9.26
N GLN A 239 2.04 -18.91 10.30
CA GLN A 239 1.71 -20.02 11.20
C GLN A 239 1.07 -21.21 10.48
N HIS A 240 0.18 -20.94 9.52
CA HIS A 240 -0.43 -22.01 8.71
C HIS A 240 0.58 -22.74 7.83
N VAL A 241 1.51 -22.01 7.20
CA VAL A 241 2.58 -22.58 6.36
C VAL A 241 3.58 -23.36 7.21
N SER A 242 3.99 -22.81 8.36
CA SER A 242 4.97 -23.43 9.27
C SER A 242 4.42 -24.64 10.04
N ALA A 243 3.10 -24.72 10.26
CA ALA A 243 2.47 -25.82 11.01
C ALA A 243 2.33 -27.12 10.19
N GLN A 244 2.62 -27.11 8.89
CA GLN A 244 2.63 -28.31 8.07
C GLN A 244 3.87 -29.15 8.44
N SER A 245 3.67 -30.17 9.29
CA SER A 245 4.75 -31.00 9.82
C SER A 245 5.58 -31.65 8.70
N LEU A 246 6.91 -31.61 8.83
CA LEU A 246 7.84 -32.32 7.95
C LEU A 246 7.68 -33.84 8.02
N ASP A 247 7.15 -34.37 9.14
CA ASP A 247 6.91 -35.81 9.32
C ASP A 247 5.83 -36.35 8.35
N ASP A 248 5.07 -35.48 7.68
CA ASP A 248 4.04 -35.84 6.70
C ASP A 248 4.50 -35.73 5.23
N ILE A 249 5.72 -35.24 4.94
CA ILE A 249 6.24 -35.22 3.56
C ILE A 249 6.67 -36.65 3.17
N VAL A 250 5.73 -37.39 2.60
CA VAL A 250 6.01 -38.72 2.04
C VAL A 250 6.74 -38.56 0.71
N SER A 251 8.07 -38.75 0.72
CA SER A 251 8.85 -38.83 -0.51
C SER A 251 8.54 -40.14 -1.24
N PHE A 252 7.75 -40.08 -2.32
CA PHE A 252 7.54 -41.23 -3.19
C PHE A 252 8.68 -41.32 -4.20
N ASN A 253 9.48 -42.39 -4.13
CA ASN A 253 10.38 -42.72 -5.23
C ASN A 253 9.58 -43.33 -6.39
N VAL A 254 9.16 -42.48 -7.34
CA VAL A 254 8.36 -42.90 -8.51
C VAL A 254 9.23 -43.55 -9.60
N ARG A 255 10.56 -43.57 -9.45
CA ARG A 255 11.47 -44.31 -10.32
C ARG A 255 11.95 -45.56 -9.60
N GLY A 256 11.24 -46.67 -9.83
CA GLY A 256 11.60 -48.01 -9.34
C GLY A 256 13.00 -48.45 -9.81
N THR A 257 14.04 -47.95 -9.18
CA THR A 257 15.39 -48.50 -9.19
C THR A 257 15.66 -48.97 -7.78
N MET A 258 15.53 -50.27 -7.56
CA MET A 258 15.97 -50.90 -6.32
C MET A 258 17.47 -50.63 -6.13
N MET A 259 17.85 -50.19 -4.93
CA MET A 259 19.07 -50.66 -4.29
C MET A 259 18.68 -51.50 -3.09
#